data_AF-A0A2V9DKI5-F1
#
_entry.id   AF-A0A2V9DKI5-F1
#
_cell.length_a   1.000
_cell.length_b   1.000
_cell.length_c   1.000
_cell.angle_alpha   90.00
_cell.angle_beta   90.00
_cell.angle_gamma   90.00
#
_symmetry.space_group_name_H-M   'P 1'
#
loop_
_entity.id
_entity.type
_entity.pdbx_description
1 polymer ?
#
loop_
_entity_poly.entity_id
_entity_poly.type
_entity_poly.pdbx_seq_one_letter_code
_entity_poly.pdbx_strand_id
1 'polypeptide(L)'
;MRRRKKLALIISLLAGLHAVVLGAGFFAPYDAAAQNRELPFAPPMRLHFLDERGNFHLRPFVYPVVPRRGSYTGYQEDRSRAFPMRFFVTGAPYSVAGLFRARLHLFGADPPAEVFLFGTDGFGRDLFSRMLYGGQ
;
A
#
# COMPACT_ATOMS: atom_id res chain seq x y z
N MET A 1 -32.30 -23.05 5.89
CA MET A 1 -31.02 -22.73 6.59
C MET A 1 -29.92 -22.14 5.69
N ARG A 2 -29.70 -22.62 4.45
CA ARG A 2 -28.60 -22.16 3.56
C ARG A 2 -28.66 -20.67 3.16
N ARG A 3 -29.87 -20.10 2.95
CA ARG A 3 -30.08 -18.68 2.59
C ARG A 3 -29.68 -17.71 3.71
N ARG A 4 -29.96 -18.05 4.97
CA ARG A 4 -29.56 -17.25 6.15
C ARG A 4 -28.04 -17.22 6.32
N LYS A 5 -27.35 -18.35 6.11
CA LYS A 5 -25.88 -18.41 6.14
C LYS A 5 -25.23 -17.55 5.04
N LYS A 6 -25.79 -17.58 3.82
CA LYS A 6 -25.34 -16.71 2.71
C LYS A 6 -25.53 -15.23 3.03
N LEU A 7 -26.69 -14.86 3.57
CA LEU A 7 -26.98 -13.47 3.95
C LEU A 7 -26.02 -12.98 5.04
N ALA A 8 -25.79 -13.79 6.08
CA ALA A 8 -24.84 -13.47 7.14
C ALA A 8 -23.42 -13.23 6.57
N LEU A 9 -22.96 -14.10 5.66
CA LEU A 9 -21.66 -13.92 5.01
C LEU A 9 -21.56 -12.58 4.26
N ILE A 10 -22.59 -12.22 3.48
CA ILE A 10 -22.60 -10.96 2.71
C ILE A 10 -22.57 -9.76 3.65
N ILE A 11 -23.37 -9.77 4.71
CA ILE A 11 -23.39 -8.70 5.71
C ILE A 11 -22.02 -8.59 6.39
N SER A 12 -21.41 -9.72 6.77
CA SER A 12 -20.08 -9.72 7.38
C SER A 12 -19.00 -9.18 6.44
N LEU A 13 -19.04 -9.53 5.15
CA LEU A 13 -18.11 -8.98 4.16
C LEU A 13 -18.30 -7.47 3.97
N LEU A 14 -19.56 -7.02 3.90
CA LEU A 14 -19.87 -5.59 3.77
C LEU A 14 -19.42 -4.81 5.01
N ALA A 15 -19.66 -5.35 6.21
CA ALA A 15 -19.20 -4.75 7.45
C ALA A 15 -17.67 -4.69 7.52
N GLY A 16 -16.98 -5.75 7.09
CA GLY A 16 -15.53 -5.78 6.99
C GLY A 16 -14.97 -4.72 6.05
N LEU A 17 -15.58 -4.55 4.87
CA LEU A 17 -15.20 -3.51 3.91
C LEU A 17 -15.35 -2.10 4.52
N HIS A 18 -16.48 -1.81 5.18
CA HIS A 18 -16.71 -0.52 5.82
C HIS A 18 -15.74 -0.29 7.00
N ALA A 19 -15.40 -1.34 7.75
CA ALA A 19 -14.40 -1.24 8.82
C ALA A 19 -13.01 -0.86 8.29
N VAL A 20 -12.61 -1.40 7.13
CA VAL A 20 -11.35 -1.03 6.47
C VAL A 20 -11.36 0.42 6.02
N VAL A 21 -12.47 0.88 5.42
CA VAL A 21 -12.63 2.27 4.97
C VAL A 21 -12.66 3.25 6.16
N LEU A 22 -13.43 2.97 7.21
CA LEU A 22 -13.42 3.79 8.43
C LEU A 22 -12.04 3.82 9.08
N GLY A 23 -11.28 2.72 8.98
CA GLY A 23 -9.89 2.60 9.39
C GLY A 23 -8.88 3.04 8.32
N ALA A 24 -9.26 3.80 7.29
CA ALA A 24 -8.39 4.09 6.13
C ALA A 24 -6.98 4.50 6.51
N GLY A 25 -6.80 5.38 7.49
CA GLY A 25 -5.47 5.80 7.89
C GLY A 25 -4.62 4.73 8.57
N PHE A 26 -5.22 3.72 9.21
CA PHE A 26 -4.48 2.54 9.68
C PHE A 26 -4.09 1.63 8.51
N PHE A 27 -5.00 1.40 7.56
CA PHE A 27 -4.73 0.48 6.45
C PHE A 27 -3.85 1.09 5.34
N ALA A 28 -3.92 2.40 5.14
CA ALA A 28 -3.13 3.14 4.16
C ALA A 28 -1.69 3.32 4.67
N PRO A 29 -0.65 3.03 3.86
CA PRO A 29 0.73 3.27 4.23
C PRO A 29 1.11 4.76 4.25
N TYR A 30 0.35 5.61 3.54
CA TYR A 30 0.65 7.03 3.36
C TYR A 30 -0.58 7.92 3.53
N ASP A 31 -0.35 9.23 3.69
CA ASP A 31 -1.39 10.25 3.54
C ASP A 31 -1.85 10.31 2.06
N ALA A 32 -3.16 10.40 1.82
CA ALA A 32 -3.74 10.43 0.46
C ALA A 32 -3.31 11.64 -0.40
N ALA A 33 -2.79 12.69 0.24
CA ALA A 33 -2.26 13.89 -0.39
C ALA A 33 -0.72 13.89 -0.48
N ALA A 34 -0.02 12.93 0.16
CA ALA A 34 1.43 12.84 0.08
C ALA A 34 1.88 12.55 -1.36
N GLN A 35 2.79 13.38 -1.87
CA GLN A 35 3.28 13.31 -3.25
C GLN A 35 4.72 12.80 -3.27
N ASN A 36 5.00 11.80 -4.12
CA ASN A 36 6.36 11.49 -4.53
C ASN A 36 6.61 11.96 -5.97
N ARG A 37 7.29 13.11 -6.12
CA ARG A 37 7.58 13.70 -7.44
C ARG A 37 8.57 12.89 -8.30
N GLU A 38 9.28 11.94 -7.70
CA GLU A 38 10.24 11.08 -8.41
C GLU A 38 9.56 9.90 -9.11
N LEU A 39 8.34 9.54 -8.67
CA LEU A 39 7.60 8.36 -9.14
C LEU A 39 6.19 8.70 -9.64
N PRO A 40 6.00 9.58 -10.63
CA PRO A 40 4.68 9.84 -11.24
C PRO A 40 4.25 8.67 -12.14
N PHE A 41 2.99 8.25 -12.05
CA PHE A 41 2.45 7.11 -12.82
C PHE A 41 3.28 5.82 -12.66
N ALA A 42 3.87 5.61 -11.50
CA ALA A 42 4.59 4.38 -11.21
C ALA A 42 3.62 3.19 -11.23
N PRO A 43 4.01 2.05 -11.83
CA PRO A 43 3.15 0.87 -11.90
C PRO A 43 2.92 0.26 -10.51
N PRO A 44 1.91 -0.61 -10.35
CA PRO A 44 1.73 -1.44 -9.17
C PRO A 44 3.00 -2.21 -8.81
N MET A 45 3.48 -2.04 -7.57
CA MET A 45 4.65 -2.75 -7.06
C MET A 45 4.27 -4.19 -6.71
N ARG A 46 5.14 -5.12 -7.11
CA ARG A 46 4.96 -6.55 -6.81
C ARG A 46 5.58 -6.88 -5.46
N LEU A 47 4.85 -7.67 -4.67
CA LEU A 47 5.41 -8.30 -3.48
C LEU A 47 6.14 -9.57 -3.89
N HIS A 48 7.36 -9.71 -3.39
CA HIS A 48 8.23 -10.86 -3.64
C HIS A 48 8.49 -11.62 -2.34
N PHE A 49 8.68 -12.93 -2.48
CA PHE A 49 9.14 -13.82 -1.39
C PHE A 49 10.45 -14.53 -1.75
N LEU A 50 10.82 -14.52 -3.03
CA LEU A 50 12.06 -15.10 -3.54
C LEU A 50 12.91 -13.97 -4.10
N ASP A 51 14.14 -13.85 -3.59
CA ASP A 51 15.08 -12.86 -4.11
C ASP A 51 15.71 -13.28 -5.43
N GLU A 52 16.48 -12.38 -6.03
CA GLU A 52 17.14 -12.61 -7.31
C GLU A 52 18.19 -13.74 -7.25
N ARG A 53 18.67 -14.09 -6.06
CA ARG A 53 19.60 -15.20 -5.80
C ARG A 53 18.87 -16.51 -5.50
N GLY A 54 17.54 -16.51 -5.45
CA GLY A 54 16.71 -17.67 -5.15
C GLY A 54 16.51 -17.95 -3.65
N ASN A 55 16.91 -17.05 -2.75
CA ASN A 55 16.64 -17.23 -1.33
C ASN A 55 15.19 -16.88 -1.01
N PHE A 56 14.55 -17.74 -0.21
CA PHE A 56 13.21 -17.51 0.30
C PHE A 56 13.23 -16.63 1.55
N HIS A 57 12.42 -15.58 1.54
CA HIS A 57 12.22 -14.66 2.65
C HIS A 57 10.84 -14.94 3.27
N LEU A 58 10.80 -15.14 4.59
CA LEU A 58 9.53 -15.35 5.30
C LEU A 58 8.62 -14.11 5.26
N ARG A 59 9.23 -12.93 5.14
CA ARG A 59 8.54 -11.66 5.04
C ARG A 59 8.50 -11.21 3.59
N PRO A 60 7.34 -10.74 3.08
CA PRO A 60 7.28 -10.17 1.75
C PRO A 60 8.18 -8.93 1.68
N PHE A 61 8.76 -8.70 0.51
CA PHE A 61 9.60 -7.55 0.25
C PHE A 61 9.27 -6.97 -1.12
N VAL A 62 9.70 -5.72 -1.35
CA VAL A 62 9.57 -5.03 -2.63
C VAL A 62 10.94 -4.69 -3.18
N TYR A 63 11.03 -4.62 -4.51
CA TYR A 63 12.15 -3.96 -5.18
C TYR A 63 11.74 -2.52 -5.49
N PRO A 64 12.61 -1.53 -5.24
CA PRO A 64 12.35 -0.15 -5.64
C PRO A 64 12.13 -0.10 -7.14
N VAL A 65 11.17 0.71 -7.54
CA VAL A 65 10.89 0.93 -8.96
C VAL A 65 11.63 2.21 -9.37
N VAL A 66 12.43 2.12 -10.43
CA VAL A 66 13.21 3.25 -10.96
C VAL A 66 12.84 3.50 -12.43
N PRO A 67 12.92 4.76 -12.90
CA PRO A 67 12.71 5.06 -14.32
C PRO A 67 13.67 4.26 -15.21
N ARG A 68 13.12 3.59 -16.23
CA ARG A 68 13.90 2.82 -17.19
C ARG A 68 14.63 3.77 -18.13
N ARG A 69 15.94 3.66 -18.19
CA ARG A 69 16.78 4.47 -19.10
C ARG A 69 16.30 4.31 -20.55
N GLY A 70 16.08 5.44 -21.22
CA GLY A 70 15.60 5.47 -22.61
C GLY A 70 14.08 5.32 -22.77
N SER A 71 13.32 5.28 -21.67
CA SER A 71 11.86 5.32 -21.69
C SER A 71 11.36 6.55 -20.92
N TYR A 72 10.43 7.28 -21.52
CA TYR A 72 9.78 8.43 -20.87
C TYR A 72 8.68 8.01 -19.89
N THR A 73 8.15 6.78 -20.02
CA THR A 73 7.04 6.26 -19.22
C THR A 73 7.33 4.89 -18.60
N GLY A 74 8.43 4.27 -18.99
CA GLY A 74 8.82 2.94 -18.56
C GLY A 74 9.51 2.98 -17.21
N TYR A 75 9.13 2.01 -16.38
CA TYR A 75 9.71 1.77 -15.07
C TYR A 75 10.30 0.36 -15.03
N GLN A 76 11.31 0.15 -14.19
CA GLN A 76 11.90 -1.17 -13.94
C GLN A 76 12.18 -1.35 -12.45
N GLU A 77 12.13 -2.59 -11.98
CA GLU A 77 12.56 -2.94 -10.63
C GLU A 77 14.10 -2.86 -10.55
N ASP A 78 14.63 -2.15 -9.56
CA ASP A 78 16.02 -2.26 -9.16
C ASP A 78 16.18 -3.47 -8.22
N ARG A 79 16.62 -4.60 -8.80
CA ARG A 79 16.79 -5.86 -8.08
C ARG A 79 18.08 -5.96 -7.28
N SER A 80 18.93 -4.92 -7.31
CA SER A 80 20.15 -4.88 -6.51
C SER A 80 19.87 -4.85 -5.00
N ARG A 81 18.70 -4.35 -4.58
CA ARG A 81 18.33 -4.18 -3.18
C ARG A 81 16.86 -4.56 -2.93
N ALA A 82 16.66 -5.63 -2.17
CA ALA A 82 15.35 -6.01 -1.65
C ALA A 82 15.01 -5.24 -0.37
N PHE A 83 13.81 -4.67 -0.28
CA PHE A 83 13.33 -3.94 0.90
C PHE A 83 12.19 -4.69 1.57
N PRO A 84 12.40 -5.27 2.77
CA PRO A 84 11.38 -6.04 3.46
C PRO A 84 10.24 -5.14 3.90
N MET A 85 9.01 -5.58 3.64
CA MET A 85 7.82 -4.89 4.12
C MET A 85 7.73 -5.03 5.64
N ARG A 86 7.51 -3.91 6.31
CA ARG A 86 7.31 -3.86 7.76
C ARG A 86 5.83 -3.71 8.05
N PHE A 87 5.38 -4.38 9.10
CA PHE A 87 4.03 -4.24 9.62
C PHE A 87 4.03 -3.36 10.85
N PHE A 88 2.89 -2.70 11.12
CA PHE A 88 2.71 -1.85 12.31
C PHE A 88 3.77 -0.73 12.39
N VAL A 89 3.94 0.00 11.29
CA VAL A 89 4.93 1.07 11.17
C VAL A 89 4.38 2.39 11.69
N THR A 90 5.25 3.26 12.17
CA THR A 90 4.87 4.64 12.54
C THR A 90 5.10 5.57 11.35
N GLY A 91 4.07 6.31 10.96
CA GLY A 91 4.09 7.18 9.78
C GLY A 91 3.38 8.51 10.00
N ALA A 92 2.78 9.03 8.93
CA ALA A 92 2.08 10.32 8.92
C ALA A 92 0.86 10.28 9.85
N PRO A 93 0.59 11.35 10.62
CA PRO A 93 -0.57 11.38 11.50
C PRO A 93 -1.87 11.42 10.70
N TYR A 94 -2.84 10.61 11.10
CA TYR A 94 -4.18 10.58 10.50
C TYR A 94 -5.28 10.65 11.57
N SER A 95 -6.50 10.97 11.16
CA SER A 95 -7.67 11.01 12.04
C SER A 95 -8.45 9.71 11.94
N VAL A 96 -8.74 9.09 13.08
CA VAL A 96 -9.62 7.91 13.15
C VAL A 96 -11.05 8.39 13.29
N ALA A 97 -11.81 8.33 12.19
CA ALA A 97 -13.22 8.76 12.13
C ALA A 97 -13.51 10.16 12.72
N GLY A 98 -12.53 11.07 12.70
CA GLY A 98 -12.68 12.42 13.27
C GLY A 98 -12.47 12.53 14.79
N LEU A 99 -12.28 11.43 15.51
CA LEU A 99 -12.35 11.41 16.98
C LEU A 99 -10.98 11.59 17.65
N PHE A 100 -9.94 10.92 17.15
CA PHE A 100 -8.59 10.99 17.71
C PHE A 100 -7.53 10.81 16.61
N ARG A 101 -6.32 11.28 16.91
CA ARG A 101 -5.17 11.14 16.00
C ARG A 101 -4.39 9.87 16.30
N ALA A 102 -3.98 9.18 15.25
CA ALA A 102 -3.10 8.02 15.30
C ALA A 102 -1.97 8.17 14.28
N ARG A 103 -0.93 7.34 14.42
CA ARG A 103 0.26 7.31 13.53
C ARG A 103 0.67 5.90 13.11
N LEU A 104 -0.08 4.90 13.55
CA LEU A 104 0.26 3.50 13.31
C LEU A 104 -0.37 3.08 11.99
N HIS A 105 0.43 2.57 11.07
CA HIS A 105 -0.04 2.03 9.79
C HIS A 105 0.20 0.53 9.75
N LEU A 106 -0.69 -0.20 9.08
CA LEU A 106 -0.65 -1.65 8.98
C LEU A 106 0.65 -2.12 8.35
N PHE A 107 1.13 -1.42 7.32
CA PHE A 107 2.38 -1.75 6.65
C PHE A 107 3.07 -0.52 6.05
N GLY A 108 4.35 -0.69 5.72
CA GLY A 108 5.17 0.27 4.99
C GLY A 108 6.55 -0.29 4.66
N ALA A 109 7.43 0.53 4.09
CA ALA A 109 8.85 0.22 3.87
C ALA A 109 9.74 1.29 4.51
N ASP A 110 10.96 0.89 4.87
CA ASP A 110 11.96 1.82 5.39
C ASP A 110 12.57 2.64 4.24
N PRO A 111 12.84 3.95 4.46
CA PRO A 111 13.54 4.77 3.49
C PRO A 111 14.86 4.13 3.04
N PRO A 112 15.24 4.27 1.76
CA PRO A 112 14.58 5.09 0.73
C PRO A 112 13.43 4.37 -0.02
N ALA A 113 13.05 3.15 0.34
CA ALA A 113 12.02 2.43 -0.40
C ALA A 113 10.61 2.83 0.03
N GLU A 114 9.72 2.88 -0.96
CA GLU A 114 8.28 3.08 -0.77
C GLU A 114 7.50 1.89 -1.32
N VAL A 115 6.26 1.72 -0.87
CA VAL A 115 5.38 0.62 -1.26
C VAL A 115 4.11 1.17 -1.90
N PHE A 116 4.06 1.15 -3.23
CA PHE A 116 2.88 1.51 -4.00
C PHE A 116 2.17 0.27 -4.53
N LEU A 117 1.36 -0.37 -3.67
CA LEU A 117 0.68 -1.63 -4.02
C LEU A 117 -0.13 -1.52 -5.32
N PHE A 118 -0.82 -0.39 -5.51
CA PHE A 118 -1.62 -0.10 -6.69
C PHE A 118 -0.97 0.91 -7.63
N GLY A 119 0.29 1.26 -7.39
CA GLY A 119 1.02 2.28 -8.14
C GLY A 119 0.67 3.70 -7.69
N THR A 120 1.09 4.68 -8.49
CA THR A 120 0.87 6.10 -8.19
C THR A 120 0.11 6.81 -9.31
N ASP A 121 -0.46 7.97 -8.99
CA ASP A 121 -1.01 8.88 -9.99
C ASP A 121 0.04 9.84 -10.58
N GLY A 122 -0.39 10.80 -11.42
CA GLY A 122 0.52 11.75 -12.06
C GLY A 122 1.25 12.71 -11.13
N PHE A 123 0.86 12.80 -9.86
CA PHE A 123 1.59 13.55 -8.83
C PHE A 123 2.42 12.62 -7.91
N GLY A 124 2.47 11.33 -8.23
CA GLY A 124 3.15 10.33 -7.42
C GLY A 124 2.47 10.05 -6.09
N ARG A 125 1.16 10.26 -6.00
CA ARG A 125 0.39 9.91 -4.80
C ARG A 125 0.00 8.44 -4.84
N ASP A 126 0.09 7.75 -3.71
CA ASP A 126 -0.24 6.32 -3.61
C ASP A 126 -1.73 6.06 -3.90
N LEU A 127 -2.01 5.28 -4.94
CA LEU A 127 -3.38 4.97 -5.35
C LEU A 127 -4.12 4.11 -4.33
N PHE A 128 -3.43 3.25 -3.59
CA PHE A 128 -4.04 2.42 -2.56
C PHE A 128 -4.55 3.28 -1.39
N SER A 129 -3.69 4.15 -0.85
CA SER A 129 -4.06 5.12 0.17
C SER A 129 -5.22 6.00 -0.30
N ARG A 130 -5.14 6.54 -1.53
CA ARG A 130 -6.21 7.37 -2.11
C ARG A 130 -7.55 6.64 -2.25
N MET A 131 -7.53 5.35 -2.60
CA MET A 131 -8.74 4.55 -2.70
C MET A 131 -9.40 4.35 -1.33
N LEU A 132 -8.61 4.07 -0.28
CA LEU A 132 -9.12 3.90 1.07
C LEU A 132 -9.73 5.20 1.61
N TYR A 133 -9.01 6.31 1.52
CA TYR A 133 -9.49 7.62 1.96
C TYR A 133 -10.66 8.14 1.10
N GLY A 134 -10.69 7.84 -0.20
CA GLY A 134 -11.80 8.23 -1.07
C GLY A 134 -13.11 7.45 -0.80
N GLY A 135 -13.04 6.35 -0.07
CA GLY A 135 -14.23 5.62 0.38
C GLY A 135 -14.84 6.16 1.67
N GLN A 136 -14.11 7.00 2.43
CA GLN A 136 -14.59 7.61 3.68
C GLN A 136 -15.60 8.72 3.41
#